data_AF-M1BVS2-F1
#
_entry.id   AF-M1BVS2-F1
#
_cell.length_a   1.000
_cell.length_b   1.000
_cell.length_c   1.000
_cell.angle_alpha   90.00
_cell.angle_beta   90.00
_cell.angle_gamma   90.00
#
_symmetry.space_group_name_H-M   'P 1'
#
loop_
_entity.id
_entity.type
_entity.pdbx_description
1 polymer ?
#
loop_
_entity_poly.entity_id
_entity_poly.type
_entity_poly.pdbx_seq_one_letter_code
_entity_poly.pdbx_strand_id
1 'polypeptide(L)' 'MTQGSANQYKGVVDCVKTIVAEEGTPALLKGIGPRVLWIGIGGSIFFGVLERTKRYLAQNRPDNATSKKD' A
#
# COMPACT_ATOMS: atom_id res chain seq x y z
N MET A 1 -6.93 27.42 21.34
CA MET A 1 -8.39 27.41 21.11
C MET A 1 -8.56 27.01 19.66
N THR A 2 -9.20 25.91 19.28
CA THR A 2 -10.58 25.60 19.64
C THR A 2 -10.84 24.09 19.50
N GLN A 3 -11.37 23.53 20.59
CA GLN A 3 -12.29 22.41 20.68
C GLN A 3 -12.18 21.28 19.64
N GLY A 4 -11.69 20.13 20.11
CA GLY A 4 -12.16 18.84 19.61
C GLY A 4 -13.67 18.78 19.80
N SER A 5 -14.41 19.00 18.72
CA SER A 5 -15.85 18.81 18.72
C SER A 5 -16.12 17.32 18.60
N ALA A 6 -16.15 16.65 19.76
CA ALA A 6 -16.40 15.23 19.92
C ALA A 6 -17.84 14.80 19.53
N ASN A 7 -18.55 15.58 18.71
CA ASN A 7 -19.94 15.32 18.36
C ASN A 7 -20.41 15.98 17.04
N GLN A 8 -19.55 16.14 16.03
CA GLN A 8 -19.96 16.69 14.71
C GLN A 8 -20.60 15.66 13.78
N TYR A 9 -20.44 14.36 14.08
CA TYR A 9 -20.99 13.28 13.26
C TYR A 9 -21.68 12.25 14.14
N LYS A 10 -22.94 11.95 13.83
CA LYS A 10 -23.72 10.89 14.52
C LYS A 10 -23.10 9.49 14.36
N GLY A 11 -22.12 9.33 13.47
CA GLY A 11 -21.32 8.13 13.26
C GLY A 11 -20.43 8.26 12.02
N VAL A 12 -19.61 7.23 11.77
CA VAL A 12 -18.68 7.17 10.61
C VAL A 12 -19.43 7.35 9.28
N VAL A 13 -20.66 6.85 9.20
CA VAL A 13 -21.50 6.92 8.00
C VAL A 13 -21.92 8.36 7.66
N ASP A 14 -22.26 9.16 8.67
CA ASP A 14 -22.65 10.56 8.52
C ASP A 14 -21.43 11.40 8.05
N CYS A 15 -20.25 11.08 8.57
CA CYS A 15 -18.96 11.65 8.16
C CYS A 15 -18.62 11.38 6.70
N VAL A 16 -18.69 10.11 6.29
CA VAL A 16 -18.43 9.72 4.89
C VAL A 16 -19.44 10.38 3.95
N LYS A 17 -20.71 10.49 4.35
CA LYS A 17 -21.76 11.08 3.53
C LYS A 17 -21.56 12.59 3.32
N THR A 18 -21.19 13.34 4.35
CA THR A 18 -20.88 14.77 4.24
C THR A 18 -19.62 15.02 3.42
N ILE A 19 -18.54 14.25 3.64
CA ILE A 19 -17.30 14.37 2.85
C ILE A 19 -17.57 14.12 1.36
N VAL A 20 -18.36 13.09 1.03
CA VAL A 20 -18.71 12.80 -0.37
C VAL A 20 -19.61 13.87 -0.98
N ALA A 21 -20.51 14.48 -0.20
CA ALA A 21 -21.39 15.54 -0.68
C ALA A 21 -20.67 16.88 -0.88
N GLU A 22 -19.66 17.18 -0.06
CA GLU A 22 -18.99 18.48 -0.02
C GLU A 22 -17.70 18.52 -0.87
N GLU A 23 -16.88 17.46 -0.82
CA GLU A 23 -15.61 17.39 -1.57
C GLU A 23 -15.62 16.35 -2.71
N GLY A 24 -16.62 15.47 -2.75
CA GLY A 24 -16.76 14.44 -3.77
C GLY A 24 -16.02 13.13 -3.46
N THR A 25 -16.35 12.07 -4.21
CA THR A 25 -15.67 10.77 -4.14
C THR A 25 -14.13 10.78 -4.28
N PRO A 26 -13.47 11.69 -5.03
CA PRO A 26 -12.01 11.71 -5.10
C PRO A 26 -11.34 12.21 -3.82
N ALA A 27 -12.05 12.91 -2.93
CA ALA A 27 -11.51 13.37 -1.66
C ALA A 27 -11.05 12.22 -0.75
N LEU A 28 -11.80 11.12 -0.75
CA LEU A 28 -11.46 9.89 -0.01
C LEU A 28 -10.18 9.22 -0.55
N LEU A 29 -9.85 9.45 -1.82
CA LEU A 29 -8.72 8.85 -2.51
C LEU A 29 -7.46 9.74 -2.50
N LYS A 30 -7.58 11.00 -2.02
CA LYS A 30 -6.49 11.99 -2.02
C LYS A 30 -5.27 11.56 -1.18
N GLY A 31 -5.44 10.64 -0.24
CA GLY A 31 -4.36 10.03 0.58
C GLY A 31 -3.84 8.68 0.08
N ILE A 32 -4.47 8.10 -0.95
CA ILE A 32 -4.09 6.77 -1.45
C ILE A 32 -2.77 6.81 -2.21
N GLY A 33 -2.48 7.90 -2.93
CA GLY A 33 -1.25 8.07 -3.71
C GLY A 33 0.03 7.92 -2.85
N PRO A 34 0.20 8.71 -1.78
CA PRO A 34 1.34 8.58 -0.87
C PRO A 34 1.44 7.18 -0.23
N ARG A 35 0.29 6.59 0.14
CA ARG A 35 0.25 5.27 0.79
C ARG A 35 0.66 4.15 -0.17
N VAL A 36 0.17 4.17 -1.40
CA VAL A 36 0.52 3.21 -2.45
C VAL A 36 1.97 3.39 -2.89
N LEU A 37 2.44 4.63 -3.03
CA LEU A 37 3.83 4.92 -3.35
C LEU A 37 4.77 4.37 -2.29
N TRP A 38 4.48 4.59 -1.00
CA TRP A 38 5.27 4.07 0.11
C TRP A 38 5.36 2.54 0.10
N ILE A 39 4.23 1.86 -0.06
CA ILE A 39 4.16 0.39 -0.15
C ILE A 39 4.87 -0.14 -1.40
N GLY A 40 4.74 0.54 -2.55
CA GLY A 40 5.40 0.16 -3.79
C GLY A 40 6.92 0.27 -3.70
N ILE A 41 7.43 1.32 -3.05
CA ILE A 41 8.88 1.48 -2.82
C ILE A 41 9.40 0.36 -1.92
N GLY A 42 8.71 0.09 -0.79
CA GLY A 42 9.10 -1.01 0.10
C GLY A 42 9.10 -2.38 -0.59
N GLY A 43 8.05 -2.67 -1.38
CA GLY A 43 7.92 -3.91 -2.13
C GLY A 43 8.97 -4.08 -3.22
N SER A 44 9.29 -3.03 -3.97
CA SER A 44 10.28 -3.08 -5.06
C SER A 44 11.70 -3.31 -4.54
N ILE A 45 12.07 -2.70 -3.41
CA ILE A 45 13.38 -2.94 -2.77
C ILE A 45 13.46 -4.38 -2.29
N PHE A 46 12.44 -4.90 -1.62
CA PHE A 46 12.42 -6.28 -1.12
C PHE A 46 12.53 -7.30 -2.26
N PHE A 47 11.75 -7.10 -3.32
CA PHE A 47 11.79 -7.98 -4.50
C PHE A 47 13.14 -7.88 -5.22
N GLY A 48 13.70 -6.68 -5.32
CA GLY A 48 15.03 -6.45 -5.88
C GLY A 48 16.13 -7.19 -5.11
N VAL A 49 16.13 -7.11 -3.77
CA VAL A 49 17.10 -7.84 -2.94
C VAL A 49 16.91 -9.35 -3.09
N LEU A 50 15.68 -9.86 -3.02
CA LEU A 50 15.40 -11.29 -3.23
C LEU A 50 15.87 -11.78 -4.59
N GLU A 51 15.62 -11.02 -5.65
CA GLU A 51 16.06 -11.39 -6.99
C GLU A 51 17.59 -11.41 -7.07
N ARG A 52 18.27 -10.38 -6.55
CA ARG A 52 19.74 -10.33 -6.49
C ARG A 52 20.32 -11.51 -5.71
N THR A 53 19.77 -11.80 -4.54
CA THR A 53 20.19 -12.95 -3.72
C THR A 53 19.93 -14.26 -4.43
N LYS A 54 18.77 -14.43 -5.10
CA LYS A 54 18.47 -15.62 -5.90
C LYS A 54 19.44 -15.77 -7.07
N ARG A 55 19.81 -14.69 -7.77
CA ARG A 55 20.79 -14.76 -8.88
C ARG A 55 22.17 -15.15 -8.37
N TYR A 56 22.59 -14.59 -7.23
CA TYR A 56 23.88 -14.88 -6.61
C TYR A 56 23.95 -16.32 -6.09
N LEU A 57 22.87 -16.82 -5.50
CA LEU A 57 22.77 -18.21 -5.06
C LEU A 57 22.68 -19.17 -6.26
N ALA A 58 21.98 -18.79 -7.33
CA ALA A 58 21.89 -19.57 -8.56
C ALA A 58 23.23 -19.69 -9.29
N GLN A 59 24.10 -18.66 -9.22
CA GLN A 59 25.47 -18.76 -9.73
C GLN A 59 26.32 -19.80 -8.98
N ASN A 60 25.99 -20.12 -7.73
CA ASN A 60 26.68 -21.11 -6.91
C ASN A 60 25.96 -22.47 -6.85
N ARG A 61 24.85 -22.64 -7.57
CA ARG A 61 24.08 -23.89 -7.62
C ARG A 61 24.19 -24.52 -9.00
N PRO A 62 24.87 -25.66 -9.18
CA PRO A 62 24.73 -26.44 -10.41
C PRO A 62 23.29 -26.95 -10.49
N ASP A 63 22.54 -26.40 -11.45
CA ASP A 63 21.42 -27.02 -12.19
C ASP A 63 20.51 -28.04 -11.47
N ASN A 64 19.81 -27.68 -10.38
CA ASN A 64 18.82 -28.62 -9.80
C ASN A 64 17.53 -28.03 -9.22
N ALA A 65 17.07 -26.86 -9.67
CA ALA A 65 15.81 -26.28 -9.17
C ALA A 65 14.87 -25.68 -10.25
N THR A 66 15.09 -25.97 -11.53
CA THR A 66 14.15 -25.61 -12.62
C THR A 66 13.13 -26.71 -12.93
N SER A 67 13.13 -27.84 -12.21
CA SER A 67 12.15 -28.92 -12.40
C SER A 67 11.21 -29.07 -11.21
N LYS A 68 10.41 -28.04 -10.85
CA LYS A 68 9.09 -28.26 -10.21
C LYS A 68 8.25 -26.97 -10.15
N LYS A 69 7.63 -26.58 -11.25
CA LYS A 69 6.31 -25.92 -11.22
C LYS A 69 5.61 -26.03 -12.58
N ASP A 70 5.44 -27.28 -13.02
CA ASP A 70 4.18 -27.70 -13.65
C ASP A 70 3.22 -28.12 -12.53
#